data_AF-A0A529JPI3-F1
#
_entry.id   AF-A0A529JPI3-F1
#
_cell.length_a   1.000
_cell.length_b   1.000
_cell.length_c   1.000
_cell.angle_alpha   90.00
_cell.angle_beta   90.00
_cell.angle_gamma   90.00
#
_symmetry.space_group_name_H-M   'P 1'
#
loop_
_entity.id
_entity.type
_entity.pdbx_description
1 polymer ?
#
loop_
_entity_poly.entity_id
_entity_poly.type
_entity_poly.pdbx_seq_one_letter_code
_entity_poly.pdbx_strand_id
1 'polypeptide(L)'
;GLETLPLRMQRQCDNAVTVAGWLSNHPKVAWVSYPGLPSDNNNALQKKYSPLGAGAVFTFGLKGGYAAGIKFVEALELFSHLANVGDT
;
A
#
# COMPACT_ATOMS: atom_id res chain seq x y z
N GLY A 1 18.20 0.05 -15.55
CA GLY A 1 16.98 -0.50 -14.90
C GLY A 1 17.25 -0.97 -13.49
N LEU A 2 18.20 -1.91 -13.34
CA LEU A 2 18.73 -2.34 -12.04
C LEU A 2 19.49 -1.21 -11.32
N GLU A 3 20.19 -0.33 -12.06
CA GLU A 3 21.02 0.74 -11.46
C GLU A 3 20.21 1.71 -10.59
N THR A 4 18.95 1.94 -10.93
CA THR A 4 18.03 2.80 -10.17
C THR A 4 17.11 2.03 -9.23
N LEU A 5 17.23 0.70 -9.17
CA LEU A 5 16.39 -0.15 -8.32
C LEU A 5 16.41 0.27 -6.85
N PRO A 6 17.57 0.56 -6.22
CA PRO A 6 17.59 0.96 -4.81
C PRO A 6 16.79 2.26 -4.57
N LEU A 7 16.92 3.22 -5.49
CA LEU A 7 16.23 4.51 -5.41
C LEU A 7 14.71 4.36 -5.58
N ARG A 8 14.29 3.55 -6.57
CA ARG A 8 12.87 3.29 -6.84
C ARG A 8 12.22 2.52 -5.70
N MET A 9 12.88 1.48 -5.19
CA MET A 9 12.37 0.69 -4.07
C MET A 9 12.22 1.51 -2.79
N GLN A 10 13.21 2.35 -2.46
CA GLN A 10 13.10 3.25 -1.31
C GLN A 10 11.87 4.16 -1.44
N ARG A 11 11.75 4.84 -2.58
CA ARG A 11 10.62 5.75 -2.82
C ARG A 11 9.28 5.03 -2.80
N GLN A 12 9.20 3.82 -3.36
CA GLN A 12 7.97 3.03 -3.36
C GLN A 12 7.57 2.59 -1.95
N CYS A 13 8.51 2.14 -1.12
CA CYS A 13 8.26 1.80 0.28
C CYS A 13 7.79 3.02 1.09
N ASP A 14 8.43 4.17 0.91
CA ASP A 14 8.08 5.43 1.60
C ASP A 14 6.67 5.92 1.21
N ASN A 15 6.34 5.83 -0.08
CA ASN A 15 5.01 6.16 -0.58
C ASN A 15 3.96 5.20 0.00
N ALA A 16 4.23 3.89 -0.02
CA ALA A 16 3.30 2.88 0.47
C ALA A 16 2.99 3.04 1.96
N VAL A 17 4.00 3.27 2.82
CA VAL A 17 3.75 3.49 4.25
C VAL A 17 2.95 4.77 4.51
N THR A 18 3.20 5.81 3.73
CA THR A 18 2.47 7.09 3.84
C THR A 18 1.00 6.90 3.47
N VAL A 19 0.71 6.26 2.33
CA VAL A 19 -0.66 6.05 1.85
C VAL A 19 -1.40 5.06 2.76
N ALA A 20 -0.78 3.95 3.14
CA ALA A 20 -1.38 2.96 4.05
C ALA A 20 -1.68 3.58 5.43
N GLY A 21 -0.78 4.42 5.94
CA GLY A 21 -0.98 5.15 7.20
C GLY A 21 -2.12 6.16 7.11
N TRP A 22 -2.23 6.90 6.00
CA TRP A 22 -3.35 7.82 5.76
C TRP A 22 -4.68 7.06 5.68
N LEU A 23 -4.74 5.96 4.92
CA LEU A 23 -5.93 5.11 4.81
C LEU A 23 -6.36 4.52 6.15
N SER A 24 -5.41 4.15 7.01
CA SER A 24 -5.69 3.57 8.34
C SER A 24 -6.46 4.52 9.25
N ASN A 25 -6.32 5.83 9.02
CA ASN A 25 -7.01 6.87 9.79
C ASN A 25 -8.28 7.39 9.08
N HIS A 26 -8.58 6.91 7.87
CA HIS A 26 -9.67 7.46 7.06
C HIS A 26 -11.03 6.87 7.48
N PRO A 27 -12.06 7.71 7.75
CA PRO A 27 -13.33 7.25 8.34
C PRO A 27 -14.14 6.28 7.46
N LYS A 28 -13.91 6.28 6.13
CA LYS A 28 -14.56 5.36 5.18
C LYS A 28 -13.83 4.03 4.99
N VAL A 29 -12.63 3.87 5.57
CA VAL A 29 -11.84 2.64 5.53
C VAL A 29 -12.13 1.81 6.77
N ALA A 30 -12.35 0.51 6.59
CA ALA A 30 -12.66 -0.44 7.65
C ALA A 30 -11.40 -1.06 8.25
N TRP A 31 -10.41 -1.37 7.40
CA TRP A 31 -9.15 -1.98 7.78
C TRP A 31 -8.09 -1.72 6.72
N VAL A 32 -6.82 -1.79 7.12
CA VAL A 32 -5.64 -1.75 6.25
C VAL A 32 -4.73 -2.92 6.63
N SER A 33 -4.14 -3.58 5.64
CA SER A 33 -3.16 -4.65 5.77
C SER A 33 -1.89 -4.23 5.02
N TYR A 34 -0.86 -3.93 5.80
CA TYR A 34 0.46 -3.52 5.32
C TYR A 34 1.50 -3.75 6.41
N PRO A 35 2.49 -4.65 6.21
CA PRO A 35 3.47 -4.99 7.25
C PRO A 35 4.32 -3.80 7.72
N GLY A 36 4.38 -2.70 6.95
CA GLY A 36 5.07 -1.48 7.36
C GLY A 36 4.35 -0.67 8.44
N LEU A 37 3.07 -0.94 8.74
CA LEU A 37 2.33 -0.24 9.79
C LEU A 37 2.53 -0.89 11.16
N PRO A 38 2.64 -0.11 12.26
CA PRO A 38 2.71 -0.66 13.61
C PRO A 38 1.50 -1.49 14.04
N SER A 39 0.33 -1.23 13.43
CA SER A 39 -0.92 -1.93 13.71
C SER A 39 -1.05 -3.28 12.99
N ASP A 40 -0.15 -3.61 12.06
CA ASP A 40 -0.19 -4.87 11.31
C ASP A 40 0.43 -6.02 12.11
N ASN A 41 -0.24 -7.17 12.10
CA ASN A 41 0.21 -8.37 12.83
C ASN A 41 1.61 -8.84 12.38
N ASN A 42 2.01 -8.55 11.15
CA ASN A 42 3.30 -8.94 10.60
C ASN A 42 4.39 -7.87 10.76
N ASN A 43 4.12 -6.74 11.45
CA ASN A 43 5.10 -5.67 11.60
C ASN A 43 6.41 -6.14 12.26
N ALA A 44 6.31 -7.00 13.27
CA ALA A 44 7.48 -7.58 13.92
C ALA A 44 8.30 -8.46 12.95
N LEU A 45 7.63 -9.23 12.08
CA LEU A 45 8.27 -10.06 11.07
C LEU A 45 8.93 -9.20 9.99
N GLN A 46 8.26 -8.14 9.53
CA GLN A 46 8.82 -7.20 8.58
C GLN A 46 10.10 -6.55 9.12
N LYS A 47 10.10 -6.07 10.37
CA LYS A 47 11.29 -5.50 11.02
C LYS A 47 12.45 -6.51 11.10
N LYS A 48 12.15 -7.79 11.27
CA LYS A 48 13.16 -8.86 11.33
C LYS A 48 13.73 -9.22 9.96
N TYR A 49 12.87 -9.38 8.95
CA TYR A 49 13.25 -9.98 7.66
C TYR A 49 13.45 -8.96 6.54
N SER A 50 12.84 -7.79 6.63
CA SER A 50 12.94 -6.73 5.60
C SER A 50 13.02 -5.34 6.25
N PRO A 51 14.06 -5.06 7.07
CA PRO A 51 14.13 -3.84 7.88
C PRO A 51 14.20 -2.54 7.06
N LEU A 52 14.58 -2.61 5.79
CA LEU A 52 14.70 -1.46 4.89
C LEU A 52 13.38 -1.06 4.21
N GLY A 53 12.30 -1.83 4.39
CA GLY A 53 10.99 -1.49 3.84
C GLY A 53 10.09 -2.71 3.67
N ALA A 54 8.77 -2.48 3.63
CA ALA A 54 7.76 -3.52 3.52
C ALA A 54 7.25 -3.75 2.08
N GLY A 55 7.91 -3.14 1.08
CA GLY A 55 7.49 -3.17 -0.32
C GLY A 55 6.45 -2.09 -0.66
N ALA A 56 5.97 -2.11 -1.90
CA ALA A 56 5.06 -1.10 -2.42
C ALA A 56 3.57 -1.51 -2.34
N VAL A 57 3.29 -2.74 -1.94
CA VAL A 57 1.97 -3.37 -2.03
C VAL A 57 1.31 -3.40 -0.66
N PHE A 58 0.07 -2.92 -0.59
CA PHE A 58 -0.79 -3.00 0.57
C PHE A 58 -2.22 -3.25 0.13
N THR A 59 -3.07 -3.66 1.08
CA THR A 59 -4.50 -3.85 0.84
C THR A 59 -5.32 -3.15 1.90
N PHE A 60 -6.55 -2.77 1.57
CA PHE A 60 -7.47 -2.15 2.51
C PHE A 60 -8.91 -2.46 2.15
N GLY A 61 -9.79 -2.42 3.13
CA GLY A 61 -11.23 -2.63 2.96
C GLY A 61 -12.02 -1.35 3.17
N LEU A 62 -13.00 -1.08 2.31
CA LEU A 62 -13.95 0.03 2.49
C LEU A 62 -15.14 -0.40 3.34
N LYS A 63 -15.62 0.49 4.22
CA LYS A 63 -16.84 0.24 5.01
C LYS A 63 -18.09 0.05 4.15
N GLY A 64 -18.11 0.66 2.96
CA GLY A 64 -19.22 0.53 2.01
C GLY A 64 -19.23 -0.77 1.19
N GLY A 65 -18.31 -1.71 1.47
CA GLY A 65 -18.25 -3.02 0.82
C GLY A 65 -17.95 -2.94 -0.69
N TYR A 66 -18.37 -3.97 -1.41
CA TYR A 66 -18.02 -4.20 -2.82
C TYR A 66 -18.42 -3.06 -3.75
N ALA A 67 -19.65 -2.54 -3.63
CA ALA A 67 -20.14 -1.46 -4.48
C ALA A 67 -19.36 -0.15 -4.28
N ALA A 68 -18.92 0.13 -3.05
CA ALA A 68 -18.02 1.26 -2.78
C ALA A 68 -16.62 1.01 -3.36
N GLY A 69 -16.15 -0.24 -3.38
CA GLY A 69 -14.91 -0.65 -4.03
C GLY A 69 -14.91 -0.39 -5.53
N ILE A 70 -15.98 -0.77 -6.24
CA ILE A 70 -16.13 -0.47 -7.68
C ILE A 70 -16.03 1.03 -7.93
N LYS A 71 -16.88 1.82 -7.25
CA LYS A 71 -16.89 3.28 -7.40
C LYS A 71 -15.55 3.93 -7.05
N PHE A 72 -14.85 3.40 -6.05
CA PHE A 72 -13.54 3.90 -5.66
C PHE A 72 -12.53 3.68 -6.78
N VAL A 73 -12.42 2.46 -7.31
CA VAL A 73 -11.48 2.13 -8.38
C VAL A 73 -11.78 2.91 -9.66
N GLU A 74 -13.06 3.04 -10.03
CA GLU A 74 -13.49 3.81 -11.20
C GLU A 74 -13.18 5.31 -11.11
N ALA A 75 -13.11 5.87 -9.90
CA ALA A 75 -12.87 7.30 -9.68
C ALA A 75 -11.38 7.68 -9.62
N LEU A 76 -10.46 6.72 -9.71
CA LEU A 76 -9.02 7.01 -9.66
C LEU A 76 -8.52 7.53 -11.01
N GLU A 77 -7.92 8.71 -11.01
CA GLU A 77 -7.34 9.33 -12.20
C GLU A 77 -5.83 9.10 -12.33
N LEU A 78 -5.14 8.89 -11.21
CA LEU A 78 -3.69 8.70 -11.16
C LEU A 78 -3.28 7.21 -11.16
N PHE A 79 -4.10 6.35 -10.55
CA PHE A 79 -3.83 4.91 -10.49
C PHE A 79 -4.44 4.23 -11.72
N SER A 80 -3.63 3.51 -12.49
CA SER A 80 -4.08 2.86 -13.71
C SER A 80 -4.92 1.61 -13.41
N HIS A 81 -5.89 1.32 -14.27
CA HIS A 81 -6.60 0.03 -14.30
C HIS A 81 -5.77 -1.01 -15.06
N LEU A 82 -4.58 -1.30 -14.55
CA LEU A 82 -3.67 -2.28 -15.13
C LEU A 82 -3.36 -3.38 -14.11
N ALA A 83 -3.27 -4.61 -14.60
CA ALA A 83 -3.08 -5.80 -13.77
C ALA A 83 -1.62 -6.01 -13.31
N ASN A 84 -0.67 -5.21 -13.81
CA ASN A 84 0.75 -5.34 -13.51
C ASN A 84 1.13 -4.55 -12.24
N VAL A 85 1.84 -5.23 -11.34
CA VAL A 85 2.38 -4.68 -10.09
C VAL A 85 3.88 -4.43 -10.27
N GLY A 86 4.36 -3.25 -9.85
CA GLY A 86 5.80 -2.89 -9.91
C GLY A 86 6.23 -2.18 -11.20
N ASP A 87 5.29 -1.58 -11.92
CA ASP A 87 5.57 -0.83 -13.14
C ASP A 87 6.05 0.60 -12.86
N THR A 88 7.04 1.01 -13.66
CA THR A 88 7.95 2.18 -13.62
C THR A 88 8.50 2.62 -12.26
#